data_AF-A0A2C6L1K7-F1
#
_entry.id   AF-A0A2C6L1K7-F1
#
_cell.length_a   1.000
_cell.length_b   1.000
_cell.length_c   1.000
_cell.angle_alpha   90.00
_cell.angle_beta   90.00
_cell.angle_gamma   90.00
#
_symmetry.space_group_name_H-M   'P 1'
#
loop_
_entity.id
_entity.type
_entity.pdbx_description
1 polymer ?
#
loop_
_entity_poly.entity_id
_entity_poly.type
_entity_poly.pdbx_seq_one_letter_code
_entity_poly.pdbx_strand_id
1 'polypeptide(L)'
;MAAMASLGLPGLISFIPEFTIFVESFRVFGWLAVLAIAGIIITALYVLRAGANTLFGPAREEYNHVRDIRGPELVPLVVLGGVLVLGGILPSLLFDMVNSGVAPIMAHIQEALQIGGR
;
A
#
# COMPACT_ATOMS: atom_id res chain seq x y z
N MET A 1 -2.56 7.36 -10.64
CA MET A 1 -2.63 7.38 -9.15
C MET A 1 -2.57 5.98 -8.54
N ALA A 2 -3.37 5.01 -8.99
CA ALA A 2 -3.32 3.64 -8.46
C ALA A 2 -1.91 2.99 -8.58
N ALA A 3 -1.24 3.12 -9.72
CA ALA A 3 0.14 2.65 -9.88
C ALA A 3 1.09 3.31 -8.86
N MET A 4 0.95 4.62 -8.64
CA MET A 4 1.75 5.38 -7.68
C MET A 4 1.47 4.97 -6.22
N ALA A 5 0.22 4.67 -5.89
CA ALA A 5 -0.14 4.12 -4.58
C ALA A 5 0.49 2.73 -4.40
N SER A 6 0.46 1.87 -5.41
CA SER A 6 1.10 0.55 -5.34
C SER A 6 2.62 0.60 -5.11
N LEU A 7 3.27 1.74 -5.38
CA LEU A 7 4.70 1.95 -5.19
C LEU A 7 5.08 2.40 -3.77
N GLY A 8 4.11 2.61 -2.88
CA GLY A 8 4.37 3.17 -1.56
C GLY A 8 4.84 4.62 -1.61
N LEU A 9 4.29 5.45 -2.51
CA LEU A 9 4.63 6.87 -2.52
C LEU A 9 4.13 7.59 -1.25
N PRO A 10 4.97 8.43 -0.61
CA PRO A 10 4.55 9.21 0.54
C PRO A 10 3.29 10.03 0.24
N GLY A 11 2.33 10.00 1.17
CA GLY A 11 1.03 10.66 1.02
C GLY A 11 -0.06 9.79 0.37
N LEU A 12 0.23 8.53 0.04
CA LEU A 12 -0.77 7.54 -0.39
C LEU A 12 -0.92 6.43 0.66
N ILE A 13 -2.08 5.77 0.65
CA ILE A 13 -2.56 4.83 1.68
C ILE A 13 -1.60 3.67 2.04
N SER A 14 -0.76 3.22 1.11
CA SER A 14 0.14 2.07 1.26
C SER A 14 1.46 2.40 1.97
N PHE A 15 1.95 3.64 1.85
CA PHE A 15 3.28 3.99 2.32
C PHE A 15 3.41 3.87 3.85
N ILE A 16 2.44 4.39 4.59
CA ILE A 16 2.52 4.46 6.05
C ILE A 16 2.53 3.06 6.69
N PRO A 17 1.60 2.14 6.33
CA PRO A 17 1.66 0.75 6.80
C PRO A 17 2.97 0.03 6.43
N GLU A 18 3.40 0.13 5.17
CA GLU A 18 4.63 -0.53 4.71
C GLU A 18 5.86 -0.02 5.45
N PHE A 19 5.99 1.31 5.61
CA PHE A 19 7.07 1.91 6.35
C PHE A 19 7.10 1.45 7.81
N THR A 20 5.96 1.45 8.50
CA THR A 20 5.86 0.96 9.88
C THR A 20 6.28 -0.52 9.99
N ILE A 21 5.85 -1.37 9.05
CA ILE A 21 6.25 -2.78 9.01
C ILE A 21 7.76 -2.92 8.87
N PHE A 22 8.42 -2.14 8.02
CA PHE A 22 9.88 -2.23 7.86
C PHE A 22 10.63 -1.76 9.08
N VAL A 23 10.22 -0.64 9.68
CA VAL A 23 10.87 -0.10 10.88
C VAL A 23 10.85 -1.13 12.01
N GLU A 24 9.70 -1.76 12.26
CA GLU A 24 9.60 -2.77 13.32
C GLU A 24 10.24 -4.11 12.94
N SER A 25 10.09 -4.55 11.69
CA SER A 25 10.69 -5.81 11.22
C SER A 25 12.22 -5.75 11.23
N PHE A 26 12.82 -4.60 10.93
CA PHE A 26 14.27 -4.44 10.96
C PHE A 26 14.83 -4.61 12.37
N ARG A 27 14.10 -4.19 13.41
CA ARG A 27 14.51 -4.33 14.81
C ARG A 27 14.51 -5.79 15.28
N VAL A 28 13.59 -6.60 14.77
CA VAL A 28 13.44 -8.01 15.18
C VAL A 28 14.26 -8.96 14.30
N PHE A 29 14.25 -8.75 12.98
CA PHE A 29 14.77 -9.72 12.00
C PHE A 29 16.03 -9.27 11.25
N GLY A 30 16.47 -8.01 11.43
CA GLY A 30 17.72 -7.47 10.89
C GLY A 30 17.89 -7.71 9.37
N TRP A 31 18.81 -8.61 9.00
CA TRP A 31 19.15 -8.90 7.61
C TRP A 31 17.97 -9.47 6.79
N LEU A 32 17.07 -10.24 7.40
CA LEU A 32 15.90 -10.78 6.69
C LEU A 32 14.94 -9.66 6.25
N ALA A 33 14.86 -8.56 6.99
CA ALA A 33 14.07 -7.40 6.60
C ALA A 33 14.65 -6.70 5.36
N VAL A 34 15.97 -6.74 5.16
CA VAL A 34 16.62 -6.19 3.95
C VAL A 34 16.16 -6.93 2.70
N LEU A 35 16.01 -8.26 2.79
CA LEU A 35 15.50 -9.07 1.67
C LEU A 35 14.04 -8.73 1.34
N ALA A 36 13.21 -8.44 2.35
CA ALA A 36 11.85 -7.96 2.14
C ALA A 36 11.82 -6.59 1.43
N ILE A 37 12.68 -5.66 1.84
CA ILE A 37 12.82 -4.33 1.20
C ILE A 37 13.27 -4.46 -0.26
N ALA A 38 14.16 -5.40 -0.57
CA ALA A 38 14.58 -5.66 -1.96
C ALA A 38 13.41 -6.09 -2.86
N GLY A 39 12.43 -6.81 -2.32
CA GLY A 39 11.20 -7.18 -3.04
C GLY A 39 10.36 -5.97 -3.48
N ILE A 40 10.34 -4.90 -2.68
CA ILE A 40 9.68 -3.65 -3.06
C ILE A 40 10.37 -3.00 -4.25
N ILE A 41 11.71 -3.02 -4.29
CA ILE A 41 12.45 -2.43 -5.41
C ILE A 41 12.06 -3.12 -6.73
N ILE A 42 11.93 -4.44 -6.72
CA ILE A 42 11.49 -5.21 -7.89
C ILE A 42 10.07 -4.81 -8.30
N THR A 43 9.16 -4.75 -7.33
CA THR A 43 7.77 -4.31 -7.55
C THR A 43 7.75 -2.90 -8.15
N ALA A 44 8.62 -2.02 -7.64
CA ALA A 44 8.70 -0.65 -8.09
C ALA A 44 9.19 -0.53 -9.53
N LEU A 45 10.25 -1.25 -9.88
CA LEU A 45 10.76 -1.30 -11.24
C LEU A 45 9.71 -1.81 -12.23
N TYR A 46 8.97 -2.88 -11.87
CA TYR A 46 7.92 -3.42 -12.72
C TYR A 46 6.77 -2.42 -12.94
N VAL A 47 6.25 -1.83 -11.87
CA VAL A 47 5.12 -0.89 -11.94
C VAL A 47 5.52 0.42 -12.65
N LEU A 48 6.74 0.93 -12.40
CA LEU A 48 7.25 2.11 -13.11
C LEU A 48 7.44 1.83 -14.60
N ARG A 49 7.98 0.67 -14.97
CA ARG A 49 8.12 0.28 -16.38
C ARG A 49 6.75 0.13 -17.06
N ALA A 50 5.79 -0.51 -16.40
CA ALA A 50 4.43 -0.64 -16.93
C ALA A 50 3.74 0.73 -17.06
N GLY A 51 3.87 1.61 -16.07
CA GLY A 51 3.34 2.98 -16.11
C GLY A 51 4.00 3.81 -17.20
N ALA A 52 5.31 3.71 -17.36
CA ALA A 52 6.05 4.40 -18.42
C ALA A 52 5.57 3.99 -19.81
N ASN A 53 5.40 2.70 -20.04
CA ASN A 53 4.95 2.17 -21.33
C ASN A 53 3.49 2.52 -21.65
N THR A 54 2.63 2.62 -20.63
CA THR A 54 1.19 2.88 -20.83
C THR A 54 0.87 4.37 -20.93
N LEU A 55 1.56 5.23 -20.16
CA LEU A 55 1.29 6.67 -20.13
C LEU A 55 2.18 7.50 -21.06
N PHE A 56 3.44 7.08 -21.24
CA PHE A 56 4.45 7.83 -22.00
C PHE A 56 4.98 7.07 -23.23
N GLY A 57 4.42 5.89 -23.52
CA GLY A 57 4.75 5.12 -24.71
C GLY A 57 4.13 5.70 -25.99
N PRO A 58 4.57 5.23 -27.18
CA PRO A 58 3.98 5.64 -28.45
C PRO A 58 2.51 5.23 -28.53
N ALA A 59 1.67 6.12 -29.08
CA ALA A 59 0.25 5.85 -29.29
C ALA A 59 0.09 4.64 -30.23
N ARG A 60 -0.72 3.68 -29.83
CA ARG A 60 -1.01 2.48 -30.64
C ARG A 60 -2.28 2.76 -31.45
N GLU A 61 -2.17 2.67 -32.77
CA GLU A 61 -3.27 2.97 -33.69
C GLU A 61 -4.53 2.14 -33.43
N GLU A 62 -4.35 0.93 -32.91
CA GLU A 62 -5.43 0.03 -32.49
C GLU A 62 -6.39 0.69 -31.49
N TYR A 63 -5.93 1.60 -30.63
CA TYR A 63 -6.74 2.23 -29.57
C TYR A 63 -7.26 3.62 -29.91
N ASN A 64 -7.04 4.14 -31.13
CA ASN A 64 -7.47 5.49 -31.52
C ASN A 64 -8.99 5.71 -31.50
N HIS A 65 -9.77 4.62 -31.49
CA HIS A 65 -11.23 4.66 -31.43
C HIS A 65 -11.78 4.74 -29.99
N VAL A 66 -10.94 4.54 -28.98
CA VAL A 66 -11.34 4.60 -27.56
C VAL A 66 -11.51 6.07 -27.16
N ARG A 67 -12.67 6.41 -26.60
CA ARG A 67 -12.95 7.74 -26.08
C ARG A 67 -12.58 7.84 -24.60
N ASP A 68 -12.20 9.05 -24.19
CA ASP A 68 -11.96 9.35 -22.77
C ASP A 68 -13.23 9.15 -21.94
N ILE A 69 -13.02 8.74 -20.68
CA ILE A 69 -14.08 8.54 -19.70
C ILE A 69 -14.85 9.85 -19.45
N ARG A 70 -16.19 9.77 -19.40
CA ARG A 70 -17.03 10.95 -19.17
C ARG A 70 -18.24 10.61 -18.29
N GLY A 71 -18.70 11.59 -17.53
CA GLY A 71 -19.93 11.47 -16.76
C GLY A 71 -19.84 10.43 -15.62
N PRO A 72 -20.81 9.50 -15.49
CA PRO A 72 -20.86 8.56 -14.36
C PRO A 72 -19.65 7.62 -14.26
N GLU A 73 -18.96 7.36 -15.35
CA GLU A 73 -17.78 6.48 -15.41
C GLU A 73 -16.57 7.05 -14.64
N LEU A 74 -16.58 8.35 -14.34
CA LEU A 74 -15.56 9.00 -13.50
C LEU A 74 -15.74 8.70 -12.00
N VAL A 75 -16.94 8.30 -11.57
CA VAL A 75 -17.25 8.12 -10.15
C VAL A 75 -16.29 7.12 -9.47
N PRO A 76 -16.04 5.92 -10.01
CA PRO A 76 -15.09 4.99 -9.40
C PRO A 76 -13.67 5.57 -9.29
N LEU A 77 -13.22 6.30 -10.32
CA LEU A 77 -11.89 6.91 -10.33
C LEU A 77 -11.73 7.95 -9.23
N VAL A 78 -12.75 8.80 -9.05
CA VAL A 78 -12.75 9.84 -8.01
C VAL A 78 -12.90 9.23 -6.62
N VAL A 79 -13.80 8.27 -6.42
CA VAL A 79 -14.04 7.63 -5.12
C VAL A 79 -12.80 6.84 -4.69
N LEU A 80 -12.28 5.95 -5.53
CA LEU A 80 -11.11 5.14 -5.20
C LEU A 80 -9.87 6.03 -5.06
N GLY A 81 -9.65 6.96 -5.99
CA GLY A 81 -8.54 7.92 -5.90
C GLY A 81 -8.60 8.76 -4.62
N GLY A 82 -9.80 9.19 -4.24
CA GLY A 82 -10.05 9.90 -2.99
C GLY A 82 -9.68 9.06 -1.76
N VAL A 83 -10.11 7.79 -1.70
CA VAL A 83 -9.76 6.88 -0.60
C VAL A 83 -8.24 6.68 -0.50
N LEU A 84 -7.54 6.52 -1.64
CA LEU A 84 -6.07 6.35 -1.65
C LEU A 84 -5.35 7.56 -1.06
N VAL A 85 -5.83 8.78 -1.35
CA VAL A 85 -5.24 10.02 -0.84
C VAL A 85 -5.65 10.26 0.61
N LEU A 86 -6.94 10.14 0.94
CA LEU A 86 -7.46 10.33 2.30
C LEU A 86 -6.83 9.35 3.30
N GLY A 87 -6.73 8.07 2.94
CA GLY A 87 -6.05 7.07 3.78
C GLY A 87 -4.54 7.31 3.90
N GLY A 88 -3.93 7.98 2.93
CA GLY A 88 -2.52 8.40 3.00
C GLY A 88 -2.29 9.63 3.87
N ILE A 89 -3.22 10.60 3.87
CA ILE A 89 -3.10 11.83 4.68
C ILE A 89 -3.56 11.59 6.13
N LEU A 90 -4.61 10.80 6.33
CA LEU A 90 -5.21 10.48 7.62
C LEU A 90 -5.12 8.97 7.91
N PRO A 91 -3.92 8.44 8.16
CA PRO A 91 -3.73 7.01 8.45
C PRO A 91 -4.41 6.58 9.76
N SER A 92 -4.57 7.48 10.73
CA SER A 92 -5.12 7.17 12.05
C SER A 92 -6.49 6.49 11.98
N LEU A 93 -7.35 6.89 11.04
CA LEU A 93 -8.66 6.27 10.86
C LEU A 93 -8.57 4.75 10.60
N LEU A 94 -7.56 4.32 9.85
CA LEU A 94 -7.33 2.90 9.56
C LEU A 94 -6.57 2.22 10.69
N PHE A 95 -5.54 2.88 11.23
CA PHE A 95 -4.74 2.33 12.31
C PHE A 95 -5.53 2.15 13.60
N ASP A 96 -6.41 3.07 13.97
CA ASP A 96 -7.24 2.98 15.17
C ASP A 96 -8.22 1.80 15.06
N MET A 97 -8.82 1.61 13.88
CA MET A 97 -9.67 0.46 13.58
C MET A 97 -8.89 -0.85 13.72
N VAL A 98 -7.70 -0.95 13.11
CA VAL A 98 -6.84 -2.15 13.23
C VAL A 98 -6.41 -2.38 14.68
N ASN A 99 -5.96 -1.34 15.38
CA ASN A 99 -5.49 -1.42 16.76
C ASN A 99 -6.59 -1.90 17.70
N SER A 100 -7.84 -1.48 17.50
CA SER A 100 -8.98 -1.97 18.28
C SER A 100 -9.20 -3.48 18.16
N GLY A 101 -8.87 -4.07 17.01
CA GLY A 101 -8.96 -5.51 16.78
C GLY A 101 -7.71 -6.27 17.27
N VAL A 102 -6.52 -5.66 17.15
CA VAL A 102 -5.25 -6.31 17.51
C VAL A 102 -5.01 -6.28 19.03
N ALA A 103 -5.37 -5.21 19.74
CA ALA A 103 -5.10 -5.07 21.16
C ALA A 103 -5.68 -6.21 22.03
N PRO A 104 -6.94 -6.66 21.83
CA PRO A 104 -7.48 -7.81 22.55
C PRO A 104 -6.68 -9.09 22.26
N ILE A 105 -6.32 -9.34 21.00
CA ILE A 105 -5.56 -10.53 20.60
C ILE A 105 -4.21 -10.55 21.30
N MET A 106 -3.52 -9.41 21.32
CA MET A 106 -2.22 -9.29 21.98
C MET A 106 -2.32 -9.54 23.49
N ALA A 107 -3.38 -9.07 24.15
CA ALA A 107 -3.62 -9.33 25.56
C ALA A 107 -3.80 -10.84 25.84
N HIS A 108 -4.57 -11.56 25.01
CA HIS A 108 -4.76 -13.00 25.15
C HIS A 108 -3.46 -13.78 24.90
N ILE A 109 -2.64 -13.36 23.94
CA ILE A 109 -1.32 -13.96 23.69
C ILE A 109 -0.40 -13.75 24.90
N GLN A 110 -0.36 -12.56 25.48
CA GLN A 110 0.47 -12.27 26.66
C GLN A 110 0.03 -13.08 27.89
N GLU A 111 -1.28 -13.21 28.11
CA GLU A 111 -1.84 -14.05 29.18
C GLU A 111 -1.48 -15.54 28.98
N ALA A 112 -1.66 -16.06 27.78
CA ALA A 112 -1.28 -17.45 27.45
C ALA A 112 0.23 -17.70 27.61
N LEU A 113 1.07 -16.72 27.25
CA LEU A 113 2.52 -16.80 27.47
C LEU A 113 2.90 -16.73 28.95
N GLN A 114 2.16 -16.00 29.79
CA GLN A 114 2.36 -15.97 31.24
C GLN A 114 1.92 -17.28 31.93
N ILE A 115 0.91 -17.95 31.40
CA ILE A 115 0.42 -19.25 31.91
C ILE A 115 1.28 -20.42 31.39
N GLY A 116 1.78 -20.34 30.15
CA GLY A 116 2.63 -21.34 29.53
C GLY A 116 4.13 -21.18 29.79
N GLY A 117 4.55 -20.04 30.34
CA GLY A 117 5.95 -19.76 30.71
C GLY A 117 6.36 -20.48 31.99
N ARG A 118 7.01 -21.64 31.84
CA ARG A 118 8.02 -22.13 32.79
C ARG A 118 9.39 -21.61 32.40
#